data_AF-A0A8T7IPU7-F1
#
_entry.id   AF-A0A8T7IPU7-F1
#
_cell.length_a   1.000
_cell.length_b   1.000
_cell.length_c   1.000
_cell.angle_alpha   90.00
_cell.angle_beta   90.00
_cell.angle_gamma   90.00
#
_symmetry.space_group_name_H-M   'P 1'
#
loop_
_entity.id
_entity.type
_entity.pdbx_description
1 polymer ?
#
loop_
_entity_poly.entity_id
_entity_poly.type
_entity_poly.pdbx_seq_one_letter_code
_entity_poly.pdbx_strand_id
1 'polypeptide(L)'
;MLKYLRALAIASGMLTACVSADFVEENNLVLNGIATHQELRRPVFIAKLNTSHPVSTPSSVMGLETPAQMELVLLKRSWSGRQFRQYWLSGIAINAGMSNMNSHQDALLELATVLKSRMRENDRFTIDYLPNEYTRVSLNGVELQTFDADLWPLLISNWVGPRVDQDFREAILTLPSNASDLIAQSSLEPTADRIADIESWLVAAEAVAEEVAEPVAEVVVAATPVVQTPPPVETRRQPEPEPEPEPALASLNFDEEEEEDESAEVAAIEAQKEFLRAIYSSQMLQWTNRSVRYPSRAERRGDQGRVVLEVEVDRAGNVLSAEVIDSSGHSSLDREAVRAAERASPYPRVPDDLEGATFRTQVPITFQLR
;
A
#
# COMPACT_ATOMS: atom_id res chain seq x y z
N MET A 1 28.08 13.97 -4.97
CA MET A 1 28.87 13.07 -5.83
C MET A 1 29.57 12.01 -4.95
N LEU A 2 28.82 11.26 -4.13
CA LEU A 2 29.31 10.14 -3.31
C LEU A 2 28.14 9.40 -2.63
N LYS A 3 27.21 8.81 -3.41
CA LYS A 3 26.16 7.88 -2.94
C LYS A 3 25.69 6.88 -4.02
N TYR A 4 26.58 6.50 -4.93
CA TYR A 4 26.35 5.42 -5.89
C TYR A 4 27.64 4.61 -5.95
N LEU A 5 27.83 3.68 -5.02
CA LEU A 5 28.91 2.68 -5.07
C LEU A 5 28.66 1.65 -3.97
N ARG A 6 27.89 0.61 -4.31
CA ARG A 6 28.07 -0.80 -3.92
C ARG A 6 26.93 -1.64 -4.49
N ALA A 7 26.92 -1.78 -5.81
CA ALA A 7 26.26 -2.87 -6.52
C ALA A 7 27.28 -3.38 -7.54
N LEU A 8 27.95 -4.48 -7.21
CA LEU A 8 28.70 -5.34 -8.12
C LEU A 8 29.30 -6.49 -7.30
N ALA A 9 28.54 -7.57 -7.18
CA ALA A 9 29.09 -8.91 -7.05
C ALA A 9 28.47 -9.74 -8.16
N ILE A 10 29.33 -10.11 -9.09
CA ILE A 10 29.06 -10.69 -10.40
C ILE A 10 28.44 -12.09 -10.26
N ALA A 11 27.38 -12.32 -11.04
CA ALA A 11 26.81 -13.63 -11.29
C ALA A 11 27.86 -14.60 -11.85
N SER A 12 27.95 -15.79 -11.25
CA SER A 12 28.58 -16.94 -11.88
C SER A 12 27.78 -18.20 -11.58
N GLY A 13 27.02 -18.61 -12.60
CA GLY A 13 26.52 -19.95 -12.89
C GLY A 13 26.40 -20.95 -11.74
N MET A 14 25.18 -21.10 -11.25
CA MET A 14 24.58 -22.41 -11.03
C MET A 14 23.06 -22.22 -11.07
N LEU A 15 22.39 -22.85 -12.03
CA LEU A 15 20.93 -23.02 -12.02
C LEU A 15 20.62 -24.05 -10.92
N THR A 16 20.92 -23.68 -9.67
CA THR A 16 20.50 -24.41 -8.49
C THR A 16 19.08 -23.93 -8.26
N ALA A 17 18.12 -24.83 -8.41
CA ALA A 17 16.80 -24.63 -7.83
C ALA A 17 17.04 -24.36 -6.34
N CYS A 18 17.04 -23.08 -5.97
CA CYS A 18 17.14 -22.66 -4.59
C CYS A 18 15.77 -22.98 -4.01
N VAL A 19 15.63 -24.21 -3.50
CA VAL A 19 14.69 -24.46 -2.41
C VAL A 19 15.17 -23.53 -1.31
N SER A 20 14.62 -22.31 -1.24
CA SER A 20 14.75 -21.48 -0.06
C SER A 20 14.27 -22.34 1.10
N ALA A 21 15.15 -22.64 2.05
CA ALA A 21 14.71 -23.35 3.23
C ALA A 21 13.64 -22.50 3.94
N ASP A 22 12.66 -23.18 4.52
CA ASP A 22 11.53 -22.53 5.16
C ASP A 22 12.05 -21.66 6.32
N PHE A 23 11.82 -20.35 6.26
CA PHE A 23 12.29 -19.38 7.27
C PHE A 23 11.91 -19.82 8.70
N VAL A 24 10.76 -20.49 8.84
CA VAL A 24 10.28 -21.08 10.10
C VAL A 24 11.22 -22.17 10.60
N GLU A 25 11.63 -23.10 9.74
CA GLU A 25 12.53 -24.21 10.07
C GLU A 25 13.93 -23.70 10.37
N GLU A 26 14.46 -22.80 9.53
CA GLU A 26 15.80 -22.21 9.70
C GLU A 26 15.96 -21.50 11.06
N ASN A 27 14.91 -20.82 11.51
CA ASN A 27 14.92 -20.02 12.74
C ASN A 27 14.27 -20.74 13.93
N ASN A 28 13.94 -22.04 13.80
CA ASN A 28 13.28 -22.85 14.82
C ASN A 28 12.02 -22.17 15.41
N LEU A 29 11.20 -21.57 14.55
CA LEU A 29 9.98 -20.90 14.98
C LEU A 29 8.89 -21.91 15.31
N VAL A 30 8.07 -21.58 16.30
CA VAL A 30 6.88 -22.34 16.68
C VAL A 30 5.64 -21.49 16.50
N LEU A 31 4.50 -22.15 16.22
CA LEU A 31 3.22 -21.47 16.10
C LEU A 31 2.82 -20.87 17.44
N ASN A 32 2.79 -19.54 17.52
CA ASN A 32 2.35 -18.79 18.70
C ASN A 32 0.82 -18.69 18.77
N GLY A 33 0.21 -18.37 17.64
CA GLY A 33 -1.23 -18.17 17.53
C GLY A 33 -1.72 -18.23 16.09
N ILE A 34 -3.01 -18.50 15.95
CA ILE A 34 -3.68 -18.67 14.65
C ILE A 34 -5.11 -18.15 14.77
N ALA A 35 -5.58 -17.36 13.81
CA ALA A 35 -6.90 -16.76 13.85
C ALA A 35 -7.48 -16.52 12.45
N THR A 36 -8.81 -16.53 12.33
CA THR A 36 -9.48 -16.15 11.09
C THR A 36 -9.82 -14.66 11.13
N HIS A 37 -9.28 -13.89 10.20
CA HIS A 37 -9.72 -12.51 9.99
C HIS A 37 -11.01 -12.49 9.17
N GLN A 38 -11.96 -11.65 9.58
CA GLN A 38 -13.26 -11.55 8.95
C GLN A 38 -13.64 -10.08 8.69
N GLU A 39 -14.27 -9.83 7.55
CA GLU A 39 -14.90 -8.55 7.20
C GLU A 39 -16.40 -8.80 7.06
N LEU A 40 -17.23 -8.04 7.78
CA LEU A 40 -18.70 -8.23 7.75
C LEU A 40 -19.12 -9.70 8.00
N ARG A 41 -18.42 -10.38 8.94
CA ARG A 41 -18.58 -11.82 9.27
C ARG A 41 -18.22 -12.80 8.14
N ARG A 42 -17.66 -12.33 7.02
CA ARG A 42 -17.14 -13.18 5.96
C ARG A 42 -15.64 -13.42 6.17
N PRO A 43 -15.16 -14.68 6.16
CA PRO A 43 -13.75 -14.97 6.33
C PRO A 43 -12.93 -14.45 5.15
N VAL A 44 -11.86 -13.72 5.48
CA VAL A 44 -10.95 -13.13 4.49
C VAL A 44 -9.70 -13.99 4.36
N PHE A 45 -9.03 -14.24 5.48
CA PHE A 45 -7.80 -15.02 5.55
C PHE A 45 -7.60 -15.66 6.93
N ILE A 46 -6.72 -16.65 6.99
CA ILE A 46 -6.18 -17.19 8.24
C ILE A 46 -4.83 -16.54 8.49
N ALA A 47 -4.66 -15.91 9.65
CA ALA A 47 -3.40 -15.37 10.14
C ALA A 47 -2.74 -16.37 11.07
N LYS A 48 -1.44 -16.58 10.90
CA LYS A 48 -0.58 -17.36 11.79
C LYS A 48 0.60 -16.51 12.20
N LEU A 49 0.90 -16.49 13.49
CA LEU A 49 2.09 -15.85 14.04
C LEU A 49 3.02 -16.95 14.53
N ASN A 50 4.21 -17.03 13.94
CA ASN A 50 5.29 -17.94 14.34
C ASN A 50 6.40 -17.15 15.04
N THR A 51 6.87 -17.63 16.19
CA THR A 51 7.90 -16.95 16.99
C THR A 51 8.88 -17.97 17.55
N SER A 52 10.12 -17.55 17.88
CA SER A 52 11.10 -18.47 18.47
C SER A 52 10.68 -19.01 19.83
N HIS A 53 9.90 -18.23 20.58
CA HIS A 53 9.32 -18.62 21.88
C HIS A 53 7.91 -18.05 22.01
N PRO A 54 7.03 -18.65 22.83
CA PRO A 54 5.69 -18.13 23.06
C PRO A 54 5.69 -16.70 23.60
N VAL A 55 4.86 -15.83 23.02
CA VAL A 55 4.67 -14.42 23.36
C VAL A 55 3.18 -14.11 23.44
N SER A 56 2.75 -13.48 24.53
CA SER A 56 1.32 -13.33 24.87
C SER A 56 0.84 -11.89 25.01
N THR A 57 1.69 -10.90 24.74
CA THR A 57 1.33 -9.48 24.87
C THR A 57 1.65 -8.70 23.59
N PRO A 58 0.87 -7.67 23.22
CA PRO A 58 1.18 -6.84 22.06
C PRO A 58 2.59 -6.24 22.11
N SER A 59 2.99 -5.70 23.26
CA SER A 59 4.31 -5.07 23.43
C SER A 59 5.47 -6.05 23.24
N SER A 60 5.33 -7.31 23.70
CA SER A 60 6.37 -8.33 23.50
C SER A 60 6.52 -8.74 22.05
N VAL A 61 5.42 -8.77 21.27
CA VAL A 61 5.49 -9.10 19.84
C VAL A 61 6.03 -7.93 19.02
N MET A 62 5.63 -6.70 19.35
CA MET A 62 6.12 -5.51 18.65
C MET A 62 7.62 -5.27 18.88
N GLY A 63 8.14 -5.60 20.07
CA GLY A 63 9.55 -5.40 20.45
C GLY A 63 10.39 -6.67 20.44
N LEU A 64 10.15 -7.59 19.48
CA LEU A 64 10.87 -8.85 19.42
C LEU A 64 12.37 -8.65 19.12
N GLU A 65 13.20 -9.29 19.94
CA GLU A 65 14.65 -9.40 19.74
C GLU A 65 15.05 -10.74 19.08
N THR A 66 14.07 -11.57 18.72
CA THR A 66 14.26 -12.87 18.05
C THR A 66 13.47 -12.93 16.75
N PRO A 67 13.83 -13.82 15.80
CA PRO A 67 13.11 -13.95 14.55
C PRO A 67 11.63 -14.32 14.75
N ALA A 68 10.79 -13.86 13.83
CA ALA A 68 9.37 -14.16 13.81
C ALA A 68 8.82 -14.10 12.39
N GLN A 69 7.66 -14.73 12.16
CA GLN A 69 6.99 -14.69 10.89
C GLN A 69 5.48 -14.47 11.07
N MET A 70 4.92 -13.61 10.24
CA MET A 70 3.49 -13.55 9.99
C MET A 70 3.18 -14.31 8.70
N GLU A 71 2.22 -15.22 8.72
CA GLU A 71 1.70 -15.89 7.52
C GLU A 71 0.21 -15.60 7.38
N LEU A 72 -0.20 -15.12 6.22
CA LEU A 72 -1.58 -14.87 5.83
C LEU A 72 -1.96 -15.85 4.72
N VAL A 73 -2.92 -16.73 4.97
CA VAL A 73 -3.45 -17.68 3.98
C VAL A 73 -4.82 -17.20 3.52
N LEU A 74 -4.93 -16.83 2.24
CA LEU A 74 -6.15 -16.21 1.73
C LEU A 74 -7.29 -17.23 1.60
N LEU A 75 -8.46 -16.92 2.19
CA LEU A 75 -9.68 -17.72 2.07
C LEU A 75 -10.64 -17.20 1.00
N LYS A 76 -10.55 -15.91 0.65
CA LYS A 76 -11.34 -15.34 -0.46
C LYS A 76 -10.85 -15.86 -1.80
N ARG A 77 -11.77 -16.06 -2.73
CA ARG A 77 -11.47 -16.40 -4.14
C ARG A 77 -10.48 -15.44 -4.80
N SER A 78 -10.59 -14.15 -4.46
CA SER A 78 -9.66 -13.14 -4.92
C SER A 78 -9.52 -12.02 -3.90
N TRP A 79 -8.31 -11.49 -3.79
CA TRP A 79 -8.02 -10.28 -3.05
C TRP A 79 -7.19 -9.35 -3.94
N SER A 80 -7.79 -8.23 -4.34
CA SER A 80 -7.13 -7.28 -5.22
C SER A 80 -5.98 -6.58 -4.52
N GLY A 81 -4.97 -6.12 -5.28
CA GLY A 81 -3.88 -5.31 -4.73
C GLY A 81 -4.39 -4.06 -4.00
N ARG A 82 -5.57 -3.55 -4.40
CA ARG A 82 -6.24 -2.45 -3.72
C ARG A 82 -6.74 -2.80 -2.34
N GLN A 83 -7.45 -3.92 -2.20
CA GLN A 83 -7.94 -4.39 -0.91
C GLN A 83 -6.77 -4.77 0.02
N PHE A 84 -5.72 -5.39 -0.53
CA PHE A 84 -4.50 -5.70 0.21
C PHE A 84 -3.84 -4.43 0.78
N ARG A 85 -3.60 -3.42 -0.07
CA ARG A 85 -3.05 -2.14 0.37
C ARG A 85 -3.95 -1.46 1.40
N GLN A 86 -5.27 -1.52 1.18
CA GLN A 86 -6.24 -0.92 2.09
C GLN A 86 -6.12 -1.50 3.50
N TYR A 87 -6.06 -2.82 3.58
CA TYR A 87 -5.94 -3.56 4.82
C TYR A 87 -4.72 -3.10 5.61
N TRP A 88 -3.53 -3.15 5.00
CA TRP A 88 -2.28 -2.78 5.67
C TRP A 88 -2.23 -1.30 6.04
N LEU A 89 -2.50 -0.38 5.10
CA LEU A 89 -2.32 1.04 5.38
C LEU A 89 -3.34 1.55 6.40
N SER A 90 -4.60 1.10 6.32
CA SER A 90 -5.63 1.53 7.26
C SER A 90 -5.37 0.99 8.65
N GLY A 91 -5.01 -0.28 8.78
CA GLY A 91 -4.74 -0.85 10.10
C GLY A 91 -3.48 -0.24 10.73
N ILE A 92 -2.43 0.08 9.96
CA ILE A 92 -1.26 0.84 10.46
C ILE A 92 -1.67 2.23 10.94
N ALA A 93 -2.44 2.96 10.14
CA ALA A 93 -2.88 4.30 10.51
C ALA A 93 -3.70 4.31 11.80
N ILE A 94 -4.59 3.33 11.96
CA ILE A 94 -5.47 3.19 13.12
C ILE A 94 -4.70 2.73 14.37
N ASN A 95 -3.73 1.82 14.23
CA ASN A 95 -3.07 1.17 15.37
C ASN A 95 -1.71 1.78 15.75
N ALA A 96 -0.91 2.22 14.78
CA ALA A 96 0.42 2.81 15.01
C ALA A 96 0.40 4.35 14.99
N GLY A 97 -0.58 4.97 14.35
CA GLY A 97 -0.76 6.41 14.30
C GLY A 97 0.11 7.13 13.26
N MET A 98 -0.23 8.40 13.02
CA MET A 98 0.30 9.20 11.90
C MET A 98 1.81 9.48 12.00
N SER A 99 2.37 9.62 13.21
CA SER A 99 3.80 9.88 13.41
C SER A 99 4.65 8.71 12.93
N ASN A 100 4.28 7.47 13.29
CA ASN A 100 5.01 6.27 12.88
C ASN A 100 4.91 6.06 11.37
N MET A 101 3.74 6.30 10.80
CA MET A 101 3.54 6.24 9.36
C MET A 101 4.35 7.30 8.60
N ASN A 102 4.44 8.52 9.15
CA ASN A 102 5.27 9.58 8.58
C ASN A 102 6.77 9.25 8.60
N SER A 103 7.24 8.52 9.61
CA SER A 103 8.64 8.09 9.69
C SER A 103 9.00 6.97 8.70
N HIS A 104 8.03 6.18 8.24
CA HIS A 104 8.24 5.01 7.37
C HIS A 104 7.50 5.14 6.02
N GLN A 105 7.25 6.36 5.54
CA GLN A 105 6.40 6.61 4.36
C GLN A 105 6.88 5.87 3.10
N ASP A 106 8.19 5.90 2.84
CA ASP A 106 8.78 5.30 1.63
C ASP A 106 8.57 3.77 1.65
N ALA A 107 8.89 3.12 2.77
CA ALA A 107 8.67 1.69 2.96
C ALA A 107 7.18 1.30 2.85
N LEU A 108 6.28 2.13 3.38
CA LEU A 108 4.83 1.88 3.30
C LEU A 108 4.27 2.06 1.88
N LEU A 109 4.83 2.97 1.09
CA LEU A 109 4.48 3.11 -0.34
C LEU A 109 4.97 1.91 -1.17
N GLU A 110 6.17 1.45 -0.90
CA GLU A 110 6.72 0.24 -1.52
C GLU A 110 5.88 -1.00 -1.15
N LEU A 111 5.56 -1.18 0.13
CA LEU A 111 4.63 -2.23 0.59
C LEU A 111 3.26 -2.13 -0.11
N ALA A 112 2.72 -0.92 -0.23
CA ALA A 112 1.45 -0.64 -0.87
C ALA A 112 1.39 -1.03 -2.37
N THR A 113 2.54 -1.21 -3.01
CA THR A 113 2.68 -1.54 -4.44
C THR A 113 3.41 -2.87 -4.68
N VAL A 114 3.61 -3.65 -3.62
CA VAL A 114 4.34 -4.92 -3.67
C VAL A 114 3.61 -5.98 -4.50
N LEU A 115 2.28 -6.02 -4.41
CA LEU A 115 1.45 -6.91 -5.23
C LEU A 115 1.26 -6.33 -6.63
N LYS A 116 1.82 -7.01 -7.64
CA LYS A 116 1.64 -6.65 -9.05
C LYS A 116 0.32 -7.15 -9.65
N SER A 117 -0.30 -8.13 -9.01
CA SER A 117 -1.62 -8.65 -9.39
C SER A 117 -2.41 -9.11 -8.16
N ARG A 118 -3.63 -9.59 -8.38
CA ARG A 118 -4.51 -10.08 -7.32
C ARG A 118 -3.97 -11.38 -6.71
N MET A 119 -4.18 -11.54 -5.40
CA MET A 119 -4.04 -12.82 -4.72
C MET A 119 -5.29 -13.68 -5.00
N ARG A 120 -5.11 -15.00 -4.96
CA ARG A 120 -6.12 -16.04 -5.17
C ARG A 120 -6.25 -16.90 -3.90
N GLU A 121 -7.37 -17.59 -3.77
CA GLU A 121 -7.60 -18.53 -2.66
C GLU A 121 -6.39 -19.47 -2.47
N ASN A 122 -6.00 -19.68 -1.20
CA ASN A 122 -4.81 -20.41 -0.75
C ASN A 122 -3.45 -19.77 -1.08
N ASP A 123 -3.39 -18.58 -1.70
CA ASP A 123 -2.15 -17.82 -1.74
C ASP A 123 -1.72 -17.49 -0.29
N ARG A 124 -0.42 -17.67 -0.01
CA ARG A 124 0.23 -17.42 1.27
C ARG A 124 1.10 -16.18 1.16
N PHE A 125 0.72 -15.12 1.86
CA PHE A 125 1.57 -13.94 2.01
C PHE A 125 2.32 -14.03 3.33
N THR A 126 3.65 -14.02 3.29
CA THR A 126 4.50 -14.11 4.48
C THR A 126 5.23 -12.80 4.72
N ILE A 127 5.46 -12.49 5.99
CA ILE A 127 6.33 -11.42 6.47
C ILE A 127 7.33 -12.05 7.42
N ASP A 128 8.57 -12.18 6.97
CA ASP A 128 9.68 -12.73 7.74
C ASP A 128 10.42 -11.56 8.42
N TYR A 129 10.58 -11.64 9.74
CA TYR A 129 11.27 -10.63 10.53
C TYR A 129 12.54 -11.22 11.13
N LEU A 130 13.68 -10.63 10.74
CA LEU A 130 14.99 -10.91 11.30
C LEU A 130 15.49 -9.65 12.04
N PRO A 131 15.54 -9.66 13.38
CA PRO A 131 15.86 -8.48 14.18
C PRO A 131 17.16 -7.80 13.78
N ASN A 132 17.13 -6.48 13.64
CA ASN A 132 18.27 -5.64 13.21
C ASN A 132 18.79 -5.89 11.79
N GLU A 133 18.16 -6.79 11.02
CA GLU A 133 18.54 -7.09 9.64
C GLU A 133 17.45 -6.64 8.69
N TYR A 134 16.29 -7.28 8.71
CA TYR A 134 15.24 -6.99 7.73
C TYR A 134 13.83 -7.39 8.17
N THR A 135 12.86 -6.82 7.46
CA THR A 135 11.51 -7.32 7.32
C THR A 135 11.29 -7.68 5.86
N ARG A 136 11.15 -8.95 5.52
CA ARG A 136 10.99 -9.43 4.13
C ARG A 136 9.55 -9.85 3.91
N VAL A 137 8.99 -9.49 2.76
CA VAL A 137 7.65 -9.94 2.37
C VAL A 137 7.71 -10.82 1.14
N SER A 138 6.97 -11.93 1.17
CA SER A 138 6.95 -12.94 0.12
C SER A 138 5.53 -13.39 -0.18
N LEU A 139 5.31 -13.88 -1.40
CA LEU A 139 4.03 -14.48 -1.81
C LEU A 139 4.30 -15.87 -2.38
N ASN A 140 3.72 -16.88 -1.74
CA ASN A 140 3.92 -18.30 -2.08
C ASN A 140 5.41 -18.70 -2.13
N GLY A 141 6.22 -18.16 -1.21
CA GLY A 141 7.67 -18.38 -1.14
C GLY A 141 8.50 -17.50 -2.07
N VAL A 142 7.88 -16.77 -2.99
CA VAL A 142 8.58 -15.83 -3.88
C VAL A 142 8.79 -14.50 -3.14
N GLU A 143 10.04 -14.12 -2.91
CA GLU A 143 10.39 -12.83 -2.29
C GLU A 143 9.92 -11.67 -3.18
N LEU A 144 9.09 -10.78 -2.63
CA LEU A 144 8.58 -9.63 -3.37
C LEU A 144 9.32 -8.33 -3.04
N GLN A 145 9.65 -8.11 -1.76
CA GLN A 145 10.39 -6.93 -1.31
C GLN A 145 11.02 -7.18 0.06
N THR A 146 12.17 -6.56 0.28
CA THR A 146 12.84 -6.53 1.59
C THR A 146 12.91 -5.09 2.11
N PHE A 147 12.56 -4.91 3.38
CA PHE A 147 12.54 -3.63 4.10
C PHE A 147 13.46 -3.66 5.32
N ASP A 148 13.67 -2.49 5.92
CA ASP A 148 14.33 -2.38 7.22
C ASP A 148 13.52 -3.09 8.33
N ALA A 149 14.23 -3.58 9.34
CA ALA A 149 13.65 -4.31 10.47
C ALA A 149 12.65 -3.47 11.30
N ASP A 150 12.75 -2.14 11.25
CA ASP A 150 11.88 -1.21 11.98
C ASP A 150 10.46 -1.10 11.42
N LEU A 151 10.20 -1.70 10.26
CA LEU A 151 8.85 -1.80 9.69
C LEU A 151 7.97 -2.84 10.43
N TRP A 152 8.59 -3.84 11.07
CA TRP A 152 7.88 -4.92 11.76
C TRP A 152 6.80 -4.45 12.75
N PRO A 153 7.08 -3.53 13.70
CA PRO A 153 6.08 -3.04 14.65
C PRO A 153 4.85 -2.45 13.98
N LEU A 154 5.01 -1.82 12.80
CA LEU A 154 3.90 -1.26 12.04
C LEU A 154 3.05 -2.39 11.45
N LEU A 155 3.67 -3.38 10.80
CA LEU A 155 2.96 -4.50 10.19
C LEU A 155 2.19 -5.31 11.23
N ILE A 156 2.86 -5.77 12.30
CA ILE A 156 2.21 -6.59 13.32
C ILE A 156 1.12 -5.82 14.09
N SER A 157 1.16 -4.48 14.12
CA SER A 157 0.10 -3.67 14.73
C SER A 157 -1.28 -3.88 14.09
N ASN A 158 -1.34 -4.36 12.85
CA ASN A 158 -2.60 -4.75 12.20
C ASN A 158 -3.26 -5.97 12.85
N TRP A 159 -2.50 -6.80 13.57
CA TRP A 159 -3.00 -8.02 14.21
C TRP A 159 -3.07 -7.91 15.73
N VAL A 160 -2.14 -7.18 16.35
CA VAL A 160 -2.05 -7.08 17.81
C VAL A 160 -2.29 -5.68 18.36
N GLY A 161 -2.64 -4.73 17.49
CA GLY A 161 -2.91 -3.35 17.85
C GLY A 161 -4.13 -3.15 18.76
N PRO A 162 -4.26 -1.96 19.35
CA PRO A 162 -5.33 -1.66 20.30
C PRO A 162 -6.72 -1.64 19.68
N ARG A 163 -6.84 -1.41 18.36
CA ARG A 163 -8.11 -1.30 17.63
C ARG A 163 -8.45 -2.53 16.80
N VAL A 164 -7.67 -3.59 16.94
CA VAL A 164 -7.99 -4.89 16.36
C VAL A 164 -9.07 -5.56 17.20
N ASP A 165 -9.94 -6.35 16.55
CA ASP A 165 -10.91 -7.20 17.22
C ASP A 165 -10.25 -8.01 18.36
N GLN A 166 -10.92 -8.06 19.50
CA GLN A 166 -10.33 -8.61 20.72
C GLN A 166 -10.10 -10.12 20.59
N ASP A 167 -11.08 -10.86 20.07
CA ASP A 167 -11.02 -12.31 19.93
C ASP A 167 -9.93 -12.71 18.93
N PHE A 168 -9.85 -11.99 17.80
CA PHE A 168 -8.78 -12.17 16.83
C PHE A 168 -7.39 -11.93 17.45
N ARG A 169 -7.21 -10.81 18.15
CA ARG A 169 -5.93 -10.47 18.79
C ARG A 169 -5.53 -11.51 19.85
N GLU A 170 -6.47 -11.95 20.67
CA GLU A 170 -6.21 -12.98 21.69
C GLU A 170 -5.79 -14.30 21.04
N ALA A 171 -6.45 -14.73 19.96
CA ALA A 171 -6.10 -15.95 19.23
C ALA A 171 -4.73 -15.89 18.51
N ILE A 172 -4.24 -14.69 18.17
CA ILE A 172 -2.89 -14.48 17.62
C ILE A 172 -1.81 -14.49 18.72
N LEU A 173 -2.12 -13.92 19.88
CA LEU A 173 -1.19 -13.87 21.02
C LEU A 173 -1.17 -15.16 21.83
N THR A 174 -2.24 -15.95 21.76
CA THR A 174 -2.37 -17.20 22.49
C THR A 174 -3.07 -18.23 21.62
N LEU A 175 -2.46 -19.41 21.51
CA LEU A 175 -2.98 -20.49 20.67
C LEU A 175 -4.43 -20.86 21.09
N PRO A 176 -5.43 -20.72 20.20
CA PRO A 176 -6.82 -20.98 20.55
C PRO A 176 -7.14 -22.47 20.54
N SER A 177 -8.26 -22.86 21.17
CA SER A 177 -8.69 -24.26 21.25
C SER A 177 -9.04 -24.89 19.90
N ASN A 178 -9.44 -24.08 18.91
CA ASN A 178 -9.75 -24.51 17.55
C ASN A 178 -8.54 -24.44 16.60
N ALA A 179 -7.31 -24.29 17.11
CA ALA A 179 -6.11 -24.16 16.29
C ALA A 179 -5.93 -25.33 15.31
N SER A 180 -6.26 -26.56 15.71
CA SER A 180 -6.16 -27.74 14.84
C SER A 180 -7.01 -27.61 13.57
N ASP A 181 -8.22 -27.06 13.70
CA ASP A 181 -9.15 -26.93 12.58
C ASP A 181 -8.68 -25.85 11.61
N LEU A 182 -8.15 -24.74 12.15
CA LEU A 182 -7.56 -23.66 11.35
C LEU A 182 -6.27 -24.09 10.63
N ILE A 183 -5.44 -24.91 11.28
CA ILE A 183 -4.27 -25.52 10.64
C ILE A 183 -4.72 -26.43 9.49
N ALA A 184 -5.72 -27.28 9.71
CA ALA A 184 -6.26 -28.15 8.67
C ALA A 184 -6.83 -27.35 7.48
N GLN A 185 -7.57 -26.28 7.76
CA GLN A 185 -8.15 -25.39 6.74
C GLN A 185 -7.07 -24.67 5.90
N SER A 186 -5.89 -24.42 6.48
CA SER A 186 -4.77 -23.69 5.85
C SER A 186 -3.61 -24.59 5.43
N SER A 187 -3.88 -25.88 5.19
CA SER A 187 -2.88 -26.90 4.84
C SER A 187 -2.62 -27.06 3.33
N LEU A 188 -3.46 -26.46 2.48
CA LEU A 188 -3.31 -26.55 1.02
C LEU A 188 -2.15 -25.67 0.56
N GLU A 189 -1.13 -26.28 -0.03
CA GLU A 189 0.01 -25.54 -0.59
C GLU A 189 -0.33 -24.92 -1.95
N PRO A 190 0.26 -23.74 -2.27
CA PRO A 190 0.17 -23.15 -3.60
C PRO A 190 0.69 -24.11 -4.68
N THR A 191 0.05 -24.09 -5.85
CA THR A 191 0.49 -24.93 -6.98
C THR A 191 1.79 -24.38 -7.60
N ALA A 192 2.60 -25.26 -8.18
CA ALA A 192 3.83 -24.85 -8.88
C ALA A 192 3.56 -23.84 -10.01
N ASP A 193 2.47 -24.03 -10.77
CA ASP A 193 2.05 -23.08 -11.81
C ASP A 193 1.73 -21.70 -11.22
N ARG A 194 1.12 -21.66 -10.03
CA ARG A 194 0.80 -20.39 -9.37
C ARG A 194 2.05 -19.68 -8.86
N ILE A 195 3.05 -20.44 -8.39
CA ILE A 195 4.35 -19.88 -7.98
C ILE A 195 5.06 -19.30 -9.21
N ALA A 196 5.12 -20.05 -10.32
CA ALA A 196 5.71 -19.57 -11.57
C ALA A 196 5.01 -18.32 -12.12
N ASP A 197 3.68 -18.24 -12.02
CA ASP A 197 2.92 -17.02 -12.35
C ASP A 197 3.43 -15.80 -11.56
N ILE A 198 3.75 -15.97 -10.27
CA ILE A 198 4.20 -14.88 -9.39
C ILE A 198 5.66 -14.50 -9.68
N GLU A 199 6.54 -15.48 -9.89
CA GLU A 199 7.93 -15.23 -10.30
C GLU A 199 8.00 -14.38 -11.58
N SER A 200 7.07 -14.61 -12.51
CA SER A 200 6.98 -13.82 -13.75
C SER A 200 6.73 -12.32 -13.51
N TRP A 201 6.14 -11.94 -12.36
CA TRP A 201 5.92 -10.54 -12.01
C TRP A 201 7.23 -9.81 -11.72
N LEU A 202 8.23 -10.53 -11.20
CA LEU A 202 9.53 -9.98 -10.86
C LEU A 202 10.41 -9.83 -12.11
N VAL A 203 10.41 -10.83 -12.98
CA VAL A 203 11.15 -10.78 -14.25
C VAL A 203 10.64 -9.65 -15.14
N ALA A 204 9.33 -9.44 -15.20
CA ALA A 204 8.75 -8.31 -15.94
C ALA A 204 9.15 -6.95 -15.35
N ALA A 205 9.27 -6.84 -14.02
CA ALA A 205 9.70 -5.61 -13.35
C ALA A 205 11.20 -5.32 -13.59
N GLU A 206 12.04 -6.36 -13.56
CA GLU A 206 13.48 -6.25 -13.81
C GLU A 206 13.79 -5.90 -15.27
N ALA A 207 13.09 -6.52 -16.23
CA ALA A 207 13.25 -6.21 -17.66
C ALA A 207 12.87 -4.75 -17.99
N VAL A 208 11.81 -4.22 -17.36
CA VAL A 208 11.42 -2.81 -17.53
C VAL A 208 12.46 -1.87 -16.88
N ALA A 209 13.03 -2.25 -15.73
CA ALA A 209 14.08 -1.47 -15.09
C ALA A 209 15.39 -1.44 -15.91
N GLU A 210 15.73 -2.54 -16.59
CA GLU A 210 16.90 -2.64 -17.46
C GLU A 210 16.69 -1.87 -18.78
N GLU A 211 15.50 -1.94 -19.40
CA GLU A 211 15.16 -1.18 -20.61
C GLU A 211 15.13 0.34 -20.37
N VAL A 212 14.75 0.78 -19.16
CA VAL A 212 14.79 2.20 -18.76
C VAL A 212 16.21 2.67 -18.41
N ALA A 213 17.13 1.76 -18.09
CA ALA A 213 18.52 2.07 -17.77
C ALA A 213 19.43 2.20 -19.02
N GLU A 214 18.98 1.73 -20.19
CA GLU A 214 19.67 2.02 -21.45
C GLU A 214 19.40 3.48 -21.90
N PRO A 215 20.44 4.24 -22.31
CA PRO A 215 20.24 5.63 -22.70
C PRO A 215 19.42 5.69 -23.98
N VAL A 216 18.22 6.27 -23.89
CA VAL A 216 17.31 6.57 -25.01
C VAL A 216 18.09 7.36 -26.07
N ALA A 217 18.57 6.66 -27.09
CA ALA A 217 19.02 7.27 -28.33
C ALA A 217 17.79 7.87 -29.02
N GLU A 218 17.86 9.18 -29.20
CA GLU A 218 16.88 10.07 -29.79
C GLU A 218 16.36 9.53 -31.14
N VAL A 219 15.08 9.15 -31.19
CA VAL A 219 14.37 8.94 -32.46
C VAL A 219 13.16 9.88 -32.51
N VAL A 220 13.38 10.95 -33.25
CA VAL A 220 12.40 11.90 -33.74
C VAL A 220 11.50 11.20 -34.76
N VAL A 221 10.17 11.14 -34.55
CA VAL A 221 9.24 11.05 -35.69
C VAL A 221 7.96 11.86 -35.45
N ALA A 222 7.69 12.65 -36.47
CA ALA A 222 6.61 13.59 -36.72
C ALA A 222 5.16 13.12 -36.43
N ALA A 223 4.35 14.11 -36.03
CA ALA A 223 2.89 14.06 -35.99
C ALA A 223 2.26 14.21 -37.39
N THR A 224 1.08 13.62 -37.59
CA THR A 224 -0.01 14.15 -38.45
C THR A 224 -1.37 13.55 -38.02
N PRO A 225 -2.53 14.16 -38.38
CA PRO A 225 -3.67 14.27 -37.46
C PRO A 225 -5.06 13.83 -38.03
N VAL A 226 -6.04 13.73 -37.09
CA VAL A 226 -7.53 13.94 -37.16
C VAL A 226 -8.39 13.04 -38.08
N VAL A 227 -9.54 12.52 -37.56
CA VAL A 227 -10.94 12.78 -37.99
C VAL A 227 -11.97 11.89 -37.23
N GLN A 228 -12.78 12.56 -36.40
CA GLN A 228 -14.24 12.55 -36.14
C GLN A 228 -15.13 11.28 -36.29
N THR A 229 -15.93 11.03 -35.24
CA THR A 229 -17.24 10.32 -35.14
C THR A 229 -18.40 11.16 -35.76
N PRO A 230 -19.70 10.75 -35.92
CA PRO A 230 -20.52 9.92 -34.99
C PRO A 230 -21.70 9.09 -35.67
N PRO A 231 -22.87 8.73 -35.05
CA PRO A 231 -23.61 7.44 -35.19
C PRO A 231 -25.05 7.68 -35.79
N PRO A 232 -26.21 7.05 -35.43
CA PRO A 232 -26.61 5.77 -34.78
C PRO A 232 -27.77 5.02 -35.51
N VAL A 233 -28.21 3.83 -35.05
CA VAL A 233 -29.60 3.34 -35.29
C VAL A 233 -30.16 2.64 -34.05
N GLU A 234 -31.14 3.28 -33.43
CA GLU A 234 -32.11 2.66 -32.50
C GLU A 234 -33.07 1.76 -33.28
N THR A 235 -33.54 0.67 -32.67
CA THR A 235 -34.86 0.13 -33.02
C THR A 235 -35.62 -0.17 -31.75
N ARG A 236 -36.55 0.74 -31.44
CA ARG A 236 -37.70 0.51 -30.57
C ARG A 236 -38.67 -0.44 -31.26
N ARG A 237 -39.21 -1.41 -30.51
CA ARG A 237 -40.56 -1.96 -30.76
C ARG A 237 -41.35 -1.92 -29.45
N GLN A 238 -42.61 -1.53 -29.62
CA GLN A 238 -43.66 -1.20 -28.64
C GLN A 238 -44.62 -2.43 -28.45
N PRO A 239 -45.72 -2.40 -27.66
CA PRO A 239 -45.96 -3.32 -26.55
C PRO A 239 -47.25 -4.20 -26.63
N GLU A 240 -47.46 -5.00 -25.55
CA GLU A 240 -48.70 -5.59 -24.98
C GLU A 240 -49.43 -6.77 -25.69
N PRO A 241 -50.24 -7.62 -24.97
CA PRO A 241 -50.89 -7.40 -23.67
C PRO A 241 -50.75 -8.50 -22.59
N GLU A 242 -51.07 -8.11 -21.35
CA GLU A 242 -51.25 -8.95 -20.14
C GLU A 242 -52.68 -9.53 -20.06
N PRO A 243 -52.88 -10.69 -19.39
CA PRO A 243 -53.73 -10.62 -18.20
C PRO A 243 -53.21 -11.42 -16.97
N GLU A 244 -53.62 -10.86 -15.84
CA GLU A 244 -53.42 -11.06 -14.37
C GLU A 244 -53.86 -12.44 -13.78
N PRO A 245 -53.79 -12.70 -12.44
CA PRO A 245 -52.81 -13.53 -11.71
C PRO A 245 -53.42 -14.81 -11.03
N GLU A 246 -52.66 -15.82 -10.57
CA GLU A 246 -52.16 -16.11 -9.19
C GLU A 246 -51.95 -17.67 -9.07
N PRO A 247 -51.28 -18.27 -8.05
CA PRO A 247 -50.64 -17.69 -6.87
C PRO A 247 -49.19 -18.14 -6.59
N ALA A 248 -48.60 -17.45 -5.61
CA ALA A 248 -47.28 -17.55 -5.02
C ALA A 248 -46.71 -18.96 -4.75
N LEU A 249 -45.38 -19.08 -4.84
CA LEU A 249 -44.49 -19.21 -3.67
C LEU A 249 -43.01 -19.12 -4.10
N ALA A 250 -42.24 -18.32 -3.35
CA ALA A 250 -40.78 -18.22 -3.32
C ALA A 250 -40.07 -17.40 -4.42
N SER A 251 -40.18 -16.06 -4.36
CA SER A 251 -38.98 -15.24 -4.56
C SER A 251 -38.35 -15.04 -3.18
N LEU A 252 -37.25 -15.75 -2.95
CA LEU A 252 -36.27 -15.35 -1.95
C LEU A 252 -35.79 -13.95 -2.36
N ASN A 253 -35.85 -13.00 -1.43
CA ASN A 253 -35.20 -11.70 -1.56
C ASN A 253 -33.70 -11.98 -1.84
N PHE A 254 -33.28 -11.82 -3.09
CA PHE A 254 -31.87 -11.83 -3.49
C PHE A 254 -31.36 -10.43 -3.82
N ASP A 255 -32.26 -9.44 -3.95
CA ASP A 255 -31.89 -8.08 -4.38
C ASP A 255 -31.55 -7.12 -3.21
N GLU A 256 -31.91 -7.44 -1.97
CA GLU A 256 -31.62 -6.54 -0.81
C GLU A 256 -30.22 -6.76 -0.19
N GLU A 257 -29.60 -7.93 -0.36
CA GLU A 257 -28.27 -8.24 0.21
C GLU A 257 -27.09 -7.73 -0.66
N GLU A 258 -27.29 -7.51 -1.97
CA GLU A 258 -26.26 -6.95 -2.86
C GLU A 258 -26.16 -5.41 -2.73
N GLU A 259 -27.26 -4.71 -2.43
CA GLU A 259 -27.29 -3.24 -2.32
C GLU A 259 -26.68 -2.70 -1.00
N GLU A 260 -26.77 -3.44 0.12
CA GLU A 260 -26.13 -3.05 1.39
C GLU A 260 -24.60 -3.20 1.36
N ASP A 261 -24.09 -4.28 0.77
CA ASP A 261 -22.65 -4.55 0.59
C ASP A 261 -22.00 -3.47 -0.31
N GLU A 262 -22.66 -3.05 -1.40
CA GLU A 262 -22.16 -1.99 -2.28
C GLU A 262 -22.08 -0.62 -1.60
N SER A 263 -23.05 -0.27 -0.75
CA SER A 263 -23.07 1.03 -0.07
C SER A 263 -21.95 1.18 0.98
N ALA A 264 -21.69 0.12 1.74
CA ALA A 264 -20.60 0.07 2.71
C ALA A 264 -19.23 0.01 2.01
N GLU A 265 -19.15 -0.69 0.88
CA GLU A 265 -17.94 -0.73 0.04
C GLU A 265 -17.63 0.65 -0.55
N VAL A 266 -18.62 1.38 -1.07
CA VAL A 266 -18.44 2.75 -1.59
C VAL A 266 -17.97 3.71 -0.48
N ALA A 267 -18.56 3.63 0.72
CA ALA A 267 -18.14 4.46 1.85
C ALA A 267 -16.70 4.14 2.32
N ALA A 268 -16.32 2.85 2.35
CA ALA A 268 -14.96 2.43 2.67
C ALA A 268 -13.95 2.88 1.60
N ILE A 269 -14.35 2.87 0.32
CA ILE A 269 -13.58 3.37 -0.82
C ILE A 269 -13.34 4.88 -0.71
N GLU A 270 -14.34 5.66 -0.31
CA GLU A 270 -14.21 7.10 -0.15
C GLU A 270 -13.34 7.47 1.04
N ALA A 271 -13.55 6.83 2.19
CA ALA A 271 -12.69 6.98 3.37
C ALA A 271 -11.22 6.62 3.08
N GLN A 272 -11.00 5.57 2.27
CA GLN A 272 -9.67 5.20 1.76
C GLN A 272 -9.06 6.32 0.91
N LYS A 273 -9.81 6.89 -0.04
CA LYS A 273 -9.32 7.94 -0.94
C LYS A 273 -8.93 9.19 -0.15
N GLU A 274 -9.75 9.59 0.82
CA GLU A 274 -9.42 10.71 1.71
C GLU A 274 -8.16 10.44 2.53
N PHE A 275 -8.03 9.23 3.05
CA PHE A 275 -6.85 8.81 3.79
C PHE A 275 -5.58 8.87 2.92
N LEU A 276 -5.59 8.27 1.72
CA LEU A 276 -4.47 8.33 0.78
C LEU A 276 -4.14 9.77 0.36
N ARG A 277 -5.16 10.61 0.14
CA ARG A 277 -5.00 12.04 -0.15
C ARG A 277 -4.31 12.76 1.02
N ALA A 278 -4.67 12.45 2.26
CA ALA A 278 -4.04 13.03 3.45
C ALA A 278 -2.57 12.60 3.58
N ILE A 279 -2.25 11.33 3.32
CA ILE A 279 -0.88 10.81 3.33
C ILE A 279 -0.04 11.50 2.27
N TYR A 280 -0.52 11.54 1.04
CA TYR A 280 0.20 12.17 -0.06
C TYR A 280 0.36 13.68 0.15
N SER A 281 -0.64 14.37 0.71
CA SER A 281 -0.53 15.78 1.10
C SER A 281 0.53 16.01 2.18
N SER A 282 0.60 15.12 3.19
CA SER A 282 1.65 15.15 4.22
C SER A 282 3.05 14.95 3.60
N GLN A 283 3.19 14.03 2.63
CA GLN A 283 4.44 13.82 1.89
C GLN A 283 4.85 15.08 1.14
N MET A 284 3.93 15.67 0.36
CA MET A 284 4.21 16.91 -0.35
C MET A 284 4.69 18.00 0.61
N LEU A 285 4.00 18.19 1.75
CA LEU A 285 4.43 19.14 2.77
C LEU A 285 5.85 18.90 3.28
N GLN A 286 6.21 17.65 3.59
CA GLN A 286 7.56 17.32 4.06
C GLN A 286 8.61 17.53 2.97
N TRP A 287 8.31 17.11 1.74
CA TRP A 287 9.19 17.23 0.59
C TRP A 287 9.49 18.70 0.25
N THR A 288 8.45 19.54 0.27
CA THR A 288 8.59 20.98 0.11
C THR A 288 9.43 21.57 1.24
N ASN A 289 9.15 21.24 2.50
CA ASN A 289 9.88 21.77 3.66
C ASN A 289 11.38 21.44 3.63
N ARG A 290 11.77 20.25 3.16
CA ARG A 290 13.19 19.89 2.95
C ARG A 290 13.87 20.80 1.92
N SER A 291 13.10 21.36 1.00
CA SER A 291 13.57 22.24 -0.07
C SER A 291 13.47 23.73 0.28
N VAL A 292 12.89 24.10 1.42
CA VAL A 292 12.77 25.49 1.87
C VAL A 292 14.14 26.04 2.30
N ARG A 293 14.44 27.27 1.91
CA ARG A 293 15.64 28.00 2.35
C ARG A 293 15.21 29.34 2.93
N TYR A 294 15.73 29.75 4.08
CA TYR A 294 15.37 31.06 4.63
C TYR A 294 16.01 32.19 3.80
N PRO A 295 15.26 33.18 3.26
CA PRO A 295 15.87 34.27 2.52
C PRO A 295 16.73 35.16 3.45
N SER A 296 18.01 35.35 3.14
CA SER A 296 18.95 36.09 4.01
C SER A 296 18.59 37.56 4.28
N ARG A 297 17.72 38.16 3.44
CA ARG A 297 17.16 39.50 3.71
C ARG A 297 15.99 39.46 4.70
N ALA A 298 15.16 38.42 4.64
CA ALA A 298 14.05 38.20 5.56
C ALA A 298 14.59 37.83 6.96
N GLU A 299 15.61 36.97 7.00
CA GLU A 299 16.32 36.58 8.22
C GLU A 299 16.90 37.79 8.97
N ARG A 300 17.62 38.66 8.26
CA ARG A 300 18.19 39.89 8.84
C ARG A 300 17.13 40.89 9.36
N ARG A 301 15.91 40.84 8.83
CA ARG A 301 14.81 41.71 9.27
C ARG A 301 13.95 41.08 10.37
N GLY A 302 14.15 39.80 10.68
CA GLY A 302 13.28 39.09 11.62
C GLY A 302 11.93 38.70 11.02
N ASP A 303 11.76 38.75 9.70
CA ASP A 303 10.48 38.46 9.05
C ASP A 303 10.13 36.98 9.24
N GLN A 304 9.04 36.68 9.95
CA GLN A 304 8.51 35.33 10.17
C GLN A 304 7.07 35.25 9.68
N GLY A 305 6.58 34.04 9.43
CA GLY A 305 5.18 33.85 9.04
C GLY A 305 4.91 32.48 8.44
N ARG A 306 3.62 32.23 8.19
CA ARG A 306 3.13 31.02 7.51
C ARG A 306 2.66 31.41 6.12
N VAL A 307 3.11 30.67 5.11
CA VAL A 307 2.61 30.76 3.72
C VAL A 307 1.83 29.49 3.44
N VAL A 308 0.65 29.59 2.83
CA VAL A 308 -0.06 28.41 2.32
C VAL A 308 -0.02 28.46 0.80
N LEU A 309 0.55 27.42 0.21
CA LEU A 309 0.57 27.21 -1.23
C LEU A 309 -0.54 26.26 -1.65
N GLU A 310 -1.12 26.48 -2.81
CA GLU A 310 -1.80 25.43 -3.58
C GLU A 310 -0.82 24.89 -4.61
N VAL A 311 -0.54 23.59 -4.54
CA VAL A 311 0.40 22.90 -5.44
C VAL A 311 -0.36 21.85 -6.22
N GLU A 312 -0.16 21.84 -7.54
CA GLU A 312 -0.69 20.85 -8.45
C GLU A 312 0.44 20.07 -9.11
N VAL A 313 0.35 18.75 -9.08
CA VAL A 313 1.33 17.83 -9.67
C VAL A 313 0.69 16.87 -10.65
N ASP A 314 1.44 16.42 -11.64
CA ASP A 314 1.02 15.31 -12.50
C ASP A 314 1.16 13.95 -11.79
N ARG A 315 0.73 12.88 -12.46
CA ARG A 315 0.85 11.51 -11.95
C ARG A 315 2.28 11.07 -11.64
N ALA A 316 3.28 11.61 -12.34
CA ALA A 316 4.69 11.33 -12.13
C ALA A 316 5.30 12.18 -11.00
N GLY A 317 4.53 13.09 -10.40
CA GLY A 317 4.97 13.99 -9.34
C GLY A 317 5.61 15.28 -9.84
N ASN A 318 5.60 15.57 -11.14
CA ASN A 318 6.12 16.83 -11.67
C ASN A 318 5.18 17.98 -11.29
N VAL A 319 5.76 19.09 -10.84
CA VAL A 319 4.99 20.29 -10.51
C VAL A 319 4.44 20.93 -11.78
N LEU A 320 3.11 21.04 -11.84
CA LEU A 320 2.39 21.74 -12.89
C LEU A 320 2.13 23.20 -12.47
N SER A 321 1.77 23.43 -11.21
CA SER A 321 1.58 24.78 -10.66
C SER A 321 1.89 24.83 -9.16
N ALA A 322 2.29 26.01 -8.69
CA ALA A 322 2.49 26.34 -7.29
C ALA A 322 2.12 27.80 -7.05
N GLU A 323 0.98 28.03 -6.40
CA GLU A 323 0.41 29.37 -6.20
C GLU A 323 0.24 29.69 -4.72
N VAL A 324 0.43 30.95 -4.34
CA VAL A 324 0.21 31.41 -2.96
C VAL A 324 -1.27 31.69 -2.77
N ILE A 325 -1.92 30.92 -1.90
CA ILE A 325 -3.34 31.12 -1.54
C ILE A 325 -3.50 31.85 -0.21
N ASP A 326 -2.50 31.76 0.68
CA ASP A 326 -2.43 32.55 1.91
C ASP A 326 -1.01 33.08 2.11
N SER A 327 -0.88 34.40 2.17
CA SER A 327 0.41 35.09 2.23
C SER A 327 0.88 35.21 3.67
N SER A 328 2.20 35.08 3.88
CA SER A 328 2.83 35.38 5.16
C SER A 328 2.85 36.87 5.55
N GLY A 329 2.33 37.74 4.69
CA GLY A 329 2.51 39.19 4.77
C GLY A 329 3.88 39.68 4.29
N HIS A 330 4.79 38.77 3.93
CA HIS A 330 6.15 39.09 3.50
C HIS A 330 6.45 38.49 2.13
N SER A 331 6.48 39.34 1.09
CA SER A 331 6.70 38.88 -0.29
C SER A 331 8.01 38.08 -0.51
N SER A 332 9.02 38.27 0.34
CA SER A 332 10.24 37.46 0.29
C SER A 332 10.04 36.01 0.75
N LEU A 333 9.18 35.77 1.74
CA LEU A 333 8.84 34.43 2.21
C LEU A 333 7.90 33.74 1.22
N ASP A 334 6.91 34.48 0.70
CA ASP A 334 5.95 33.96 -0.28
C ASP A 334 6.66 33.49 -1.58
N ARG A 335 7.57 34.30 -2.13
CA ARG A 335 8.37 33.91 -3.30
C ARG A 335 9.26 32.70 -3.03
N GLU A 336 9.73 32.55 -1.79
CA GLU A 336 10.58 31.43 -1.43
C GLU A 336 9.80 30.15 -1.23
N ALA A 337 8.58 30.24 -0.69
CA ALA A 337 7.64 29.13 -0.61
C ALA A 337 7.38 28.55 -2.02
N VAL A 338 7.03 29.38 -3.00
CA VAL A 338 6.82 28.95 -4.39
C VAL A 338 8.07 28.26 -4.96
N ARG A 339 9.25 28.88 -4.81
CA ARG A 339 10.52 28.28 -5.26
C ARG A 339 10.86 26.97 -4.57
N ALA A 340 10.50 26.83 -3.30
CA ALA A 340 10.70 25.58 -2.57
C ALA A 340 9.84 24.46 -3.16
N ALA A 341 8.58 24.75 -3.52
CA ALA A 341 7.71 23.80 -4.18
C ALA A 341 8.20 23.44 -5.59
N GLU A 342 8.63 24.41 -6.39
CA GLU A 342 9.22 24.17 -7.71
C GLU A 342 10.51 23.33 -7.64
N ARG A 343 11.40 23.63 -6.68
CA ARG A 343 12.64 22.85 -6.46
C ARG A 343 12.38 21.45 -5.92
N ALA A 344 11.25 21.25 -5.26
CA ALA A 344 10.86 19.95 -4.74
C ALA A 344 10.41 18.99 -5.86
N SER A 345 10.24 19.48 -7.10
CA SER A 345 9.90 18.66 -8.26
C SER A 345 11.05 17.73 -8.68
N PRO A 346 10.77 16.45 -9.04
CA PRO A 346 9.48 15.79 -8.87
C PRO A 346 9.21 15.39 -7.41
N TYR A 347 7.95 15.54 -7.00
CA TYR A 347 7.41 14.90 -5.80
C TYR A 347 7.36 13.38 -5.97
N PRO A 348 7.16 12.60 -4.89
CA PRO A 348 6.83 11.19 -5.02
C PRO A 348 5.66 10.96 -5.98
N ARG A 349 5.67 9.84 -6.72
CA ARG A 349 4.61 9.49 -7.68
C ARG A 349 3.25 9.47 -6.98
N VAL A 350 2.23 10.05 -7.62
CA VAL A 350 0.87 10.05 -7.07
C VAL A 350 0.37 8.60 -7.01
N PRO A 351 -0.15 8.11 -5.86
CA PRO A 351 -0.77 6.79 -5.78
C PRO A 351 -1.86 6.60 -6.83
N ASP A 352 -1.85 5.47 -7.54
CA ASP A 352 -2.78 5.21 -8.66
C ASP A 352 -4.27 5.21 -8.24
N ASP A 353 -4.56 5.04 -6.94
CA ASP A 353 -5.93 5.10 -6.39
C ASP A 353 -6.49 6.52 -6.22
N LEU A 354 -5.62 7.53 -6.24
CA LEU A 354 -6.05 8.92 -6.25
C LEU A 354 -6.40 9.28 -7.68
N GLU A 355 -7.66 9.07 -8.05
CA GLU A 355 -8.24 9.39 -9.36
C GLU A 355 -7.96 10.84 -9.79
N GLY A 356 -7.90 11.07 -11.11
CA GLY A 356 -7.63 12.37 -11.72
C GLY A 356 -6.24 12.47 -12.38
N ALA A 357 -6.12 13.21 -13.48
CA ALA A 357 -4.86 13.37 -14.20
C ALA A 357 -3.78 14.12 -13.39
N THR A 358 -4.22 14.91 -12.42
CA THR A 358 -3.39 15.74 -11.55
C THR A 358 -3.84 15.58 -10.10
N PHE A 359 -2.93 15.87 -9.18
CA PHE A 359 -3.24 15.94 -7.76
C PHE A 359 -2.97 17.35 -7.25
N ARG A 360 -3.97 17.96 -6.62
CA ARG A 360 -3.92 19.31 -6.06
C ARG A 360 -4.08 19.25 -4.55
N THR A 361 -3.19 19.93 -3.81
CA THR A 361 -3.28 20.03 -2.35
C THR A 361 -2.72 21.34 -1.82
N GLN A 362 -3.05 21.65 -0.57
CA GLN A 362 -2.53 22.80 0.15
C GLN A 362 -1.29 22.42 0.94
N VAL A 363 -0.20 23.17 0.74
CA VAL A 363 1.09 22.97 1.41
C VAL A 363 1.39 24.17 2.31
N PRO A 364 1.15 24.08 3.62
CA PRO A 364 1.48 25.15 4.57
C PRO A 364 2.96 25.14 4.96
N ILE A 365 3.70 26.19 4.64
CA ILE A 365 5.11 26.37 4.99
C ILE A 365 5.25 27.41 6.10
N THR A 366 5.94 27.05 7.18
CA THR A 366 6.17 27.94 8.32
C THR A 366 7.63 28.40 8.36
N PHE A 367 7.85 29.71 8.26
CA PHE A 367 9.15 30.35 8.43
C PHE A 367 9.28 30.85 9.86
N GLN A 368 10.13 30.20 10.64
CA GLN A 368 10.50 30.58 12.00
C GLN A 368 12.02 30.61 12.13
N LEU A 369 12.53 31.63 12.82
CA LEU A 369 13.95 31.72 13.17
C LEU A 369 14.19 30.79 14.35
N ARG A 370 15.31 30.05 14.29
CA ARG A 370 15.72 29.12 15.34
C ARG A 370 16.48 29.81 16.45
#